data_AF-A0A965YEJ9-F1
#
_entry.id   AF-A0A965YEJ9-F1
#
_cell.length_a   1.000
_cell.length_b   1.000
_cell.length_c   1.000
_cell.angle_alpha   90.00
_cell.angle_beta   90.00
_cell.angle_gamma   90.00
#
_symmetry.space_group_name_H-M   'P 1'
#
loop_
_entity.id
_entity.type
_entity.pdbx_description
1 polymer ?
#
loop_
_entity_poly.entity_id
_entity_poly.type
_entity_poly.pdbx_seq_one_letter_code
_entity_poly.pdbx_strand_id
1 'polypeptide(L)'
;MRNNPNAVICFDLSRDIAPLLQATEENLLKVDGVFTLAINKCPFVSPLSVLTDQLAIKLGLDKKLALFRHQQIINEPKLLLLARNYEDSFEGVDDVDFQLYDRFFGDADQKRFALIRAAQPKEKLSLNLDFEDTRIPTMLFRHVGRNWSEVFTEEQRRKWRSYCANRTLNPPGQVKMNWTFFNRKIEEKLASTDVSAEEKRVLADLKAYSQELEKRIFS
;
A
#
# COMPACT_ATOMS: atom_id res chain seq x y z
N MET A 1 -3.12 4.60 15.68
CA MET A 1 -4.42 3.91 15.51
C MET A 1 -5.33 4.81 14.71
N ARG A 2 -5.84 4.33 13.57
CA ARG A 2 -6.72 5.12 12.72
C ARG A 2 -8.00 4.34 12.51
N ASN A 3 -9.03 4.72 13.25
CA ASN A 3 -10.38 4.41 12.87
C ASN A 3 -10.58 4.93 11.43
N ASN A 4 -10.90 4.05 10.48
CA ASN A 4 -11.11 4.42 9.09
C ASN A 4 -12.60 4.75 8.90
N PRO A 5 -13.00 6.03 8.88
CA PRO A 5 -14.41 6.41 8.81
C PRO A 5 -15.07 6.02 7.48
N ASN A 6 -14.27 5.66 6.46
CA ASN A 6 -14.74 5.25 5.15
C ASN A 6 -14.81 3.72 5.00
N ALA A 7 -14.64 2.96 6.09
CA ALA A 7 -14.67 1.50 6.08
C ALA A 7 -15.87 0.97 6.86
N VAL A 8 -16.53 -0.05 6.32
CA VAL A 8 -17.61 -0.78 6.98
C VAL A 8 -17.26 -2.26 7.00
N ILE A 9 -17.29 -2.89 8.18
CA ILE A 9 -17.13 -4.34 8.29
C ILE A 9 -18.42 -5.00 7.81
N CYS A 10 -18.28 -5.94 6.89
CA CYS A 10 -19.37 -6.70 6.27
C CYS A 10 -19.12 -8.20 6.44
N PHE A 11 -20.19 -8.98 6.34
CA PHE A 11 -20.12 -10.44 6.35
C PHE A 11 -20.87 -11.01 5.16
N ASP A 12 -20.25 -11.97 4.47
CA ASP A 12 -20.86 -12.76 3.41
C ASP A 12 -21.82 -13.80 4.02
N LEU A 13 -23.12 -13.52 3.97
CA LEU A 13 -24.17 -14.40 4.50
C LEU A 13 -24.26 -15.77 3.82
N SER A 14 -23.55 -16.00 2.71
CA SER A 14 -23.42 -17.33 2.10
C SER A 14 -22.48 -18.25 2.90
N ARG A 15 -21.65 -17.71 3.78
CA ARG A 15 -20.68 -18.44 4.61
C ARG A 15 -21.27 -18.96 5.92
N ASP A 16 -20.57 -19.92 6.51
CA ASP A 16 -20.89 -20.40 7.84
C ASP A 16 -20.63 -19.30 8.88
N ILE A 17 -21.62 -19.02 9.71
CA ILE A 17 -21.55 -17.97 10.73
C ILE A 17 -20.96 -18.49 12.04
N ALA A 18 -20.85 -19.80 12.25
CA ALA A 18 -20.38 -20.34 13.53
C ALA A 18 -19.02 -19.77 13.97
N PRO A 19 -18.00 -19.62 13.08
CA PRO A 19 -16.75 -18.96 13.44
C PRO A 19 -16.90 -17.47 13.76
N LEU A 20 -17.81 -16.77 13.07
CA LEU A 20 -18.10 -15.36 13.31
C LEU A 20 -18.71 -15.15 14.70
N LEU A 21 -19.63 -16.02 15.12
CA LEU A 21 -20.27 -15.95 16.43
C LEU A 21 -19.29 -16.17 17.60
N GLN A 22 -18.14 -16.80 17.32
CA GLN A 22 -17.05 -17.04 18.27
C GLN A 22 -15.86 -16.08 18.08
N ALA A 23 -16.00 -15.08 17.20
CA ALA A 23 -14.93 -14.17 16.88
C ALA A 23 -14.53 -13.29 18.08
N THR A 24 -13.25 -12.97 18.12
CA THR A 24 -12.63 -12.03 19.06
C THR A 24 -12.03 -10.85 18.29
N GLU A 25 -11.60 -9.82 19.02
CA GLU A 25 -10.96 -8.65 18.41
C GLU A 25 -9.72 -9.02 17.58
N GLU A 26 -8.97 -10.03 17.99
CA GLU A 26 -7.73 -10.42 17.31
C GLU A 26 -7.95 -11.22 16.01
N ASN A 27 -9.14 -11.83 15.86
CA ASN A 27 -9.43 -12.75 14.77
C ASN A 27 -10.61 -12.35 13.88
N LEU A 28 -11.37 -11.30 14.21
CA LEU A 28 -12.59 -10.91 13.49
C LEU A 28 -12.36 -10.81 11.97
N LEU A 29 -11.35 -10.05 11.53
CA LEU A 29 -11.01 -9.92 10.10
C LEU A 29 -10.36 -11.16 9.47
N LYS A 30 -10.02 -12.17 10.27
CA LYS A 30 -9.48 -13.47 9.80
C LYS A 30 -10.56 -14.52 9.62
N VAL A 31 -11.78 -14.25 10.10
CA VAL A 31 -12.93 -15.15 9.93
C VAL A 31 -13.33 -15.19 8.44
N ASP A 32 -13.52 -16.40 7.90
CA ASP A 32 -14.00 -16.56 6.51
C ASP A 32 -15.34 -15.86 6.32
N GLY A 33 -15.47 -15.10 5.25
CA GLY A 33 -16.66 -14.28 4.96
C GLY A 33 -16.67 -12.89 5.58
N VAL A 34 -15.81 -12.56 6.56
CA VAL A 34 -15.66 -11.18 7.03
C VAL A 34 -14.78 -10.39 6.04
N PHE A 35 -15.24 -9.21 5.65
CA PHE A 35 -14.47 -8.30 4.81
C PHE A 35 -14.81 -6.84 5.11
N THR A 36 -13.91 -5.94 4.69
CA THR A 36 -14.11 -4.50 4.86
C THR A 36 -14.50 -3.85 3.55
N LEU A 37 -15.66 -3.19 3.52
CA LEU A 37 -16.14 -2.40 2.40
C LEU A 37 -15.63 -0.96 2.54
N ALA A 38 -14.77 -0.52 1.63
CA ALA A 38 -14.30 0.86 1.57
C ALA A 38 -15.25 1.72 0.73
N ILE A 39 -16.03 2.59 1.39
CA ILE A 39 -17.05 3.46 0.76
C ILE A 39 -16.40 4.40 -0.26
N ASN A 40 -15.21 4.90 0.03
CA ASN A 40 -14.46 5.78 -0.87
C ASN A 40 -13.76 5.05 -2.04
N LYS A 41 -14.01 3.75 -2.23
CA LYS A 41 -13.50 2.95 -3.36
C LYS A 41 -14.60 2.49 -4.31
N CYS A 42 -15.69 3.26 -4.39
CA CYS A 42 -16.82 3.03 -5.30
C CYS A 42 -17.38 1.60 -5.26
N PRO A 43 -17.76 1.07 -4.07
CA PRO A 43 -18.33 -0.27 -3.98
C PRO A 43 -19.69 -0.34 -4.68
N PHE A 44 -19.95 -1.45 -5.37
CA PHE A 44 -21.26 -1.74 -5.93
C PHE A 44 -22.15 -2.34 -4.84
N VAL A 45 -23.13 -1.56 -4.39
CA VAL A 45 -24.10 -1.98 -3.36
C VAL A 45 -25.51 -1.72 -3.87
N SER A 46 -26.37 -2.71 -3.75
CA SER A 46 -27.80 -2.58 -4.07
C SER A 46 -28.65 -3.04 -2.90
N PRO A 47 -29.86 -2.50 -2.73
CA PRO A 47 -30.83 -3.06 -1.78
C PRO A 47 -31.14 -4.53 -2.07
N LEU A 48 -31.50 -5.29 -1.04
CA LEU A 48 -31.87 -6.71 -1.17
C LEU A 48 -33.04 -6.94 -2.13
N SER A 49 -33.93 -5.96 -2.31
CA SER A 49 -35.07 -6.05 -3.24
C SER A 49 -34.66 -6.26 -4.70
N VAL A 50 -33.44 -5.87 -5.08
CA VAL A 50 -32.87 -6.14 -6.41
C VAL A 50 -32.59 -7.63 -6.61
N LEU A 51 -32.27 -8.36 -5.53
CA LEU A 51 -32.10 -9.81 -5.54
C LEU A 51 -33.46 -10.51 -5.47
N THR A 52 -34.14 -10.58 -6.61
CA THR A 52 -35.37 -11.37 -6.77
C THR A 52 -35.08 -12.86 -6.62
N ASP A 53 -36.11 -13.68 -6.36
CA ASP A 53 -35.91 -15.12 -6.16
C ASP A 53 -35.44 -15.82 -7.44
N GLN A 54 -35.90 -15.35 -8.61
CA GLN A 54 -35.38 -15.81 -9.90
C GLN A 54 -33.90 -15.48 -10.08
N LEU A 55 -33.48 -14.27 -9.69
CA LEU A 55 -32.07 -13.87 -9.76
C LEU A 55 -31.21 -14.65 -8.77
N ALA A 56 -31.72 -14.90 -7.56
CA ALA A 56 -31.04 -15.72 -6.55
C ALA A 56 -30.79 -17.14 -7.06
N ILE A 57 -31.80 -17.79 -7.65
CA ILE A 57 -31.65 -19.12 -8.28
C ILE A 57 -30.61 -19.08 -9.40
N LYS A 58 -30.68 -18.07 -10.28
CA LYS A 58 -29.73 -17.90 -11.39
C LYS A 58 -28.29 -17.73 -10.91
N LEU A 59 -28.09 -17.06 -9.77
CA LEU A 59 -26.77 -16.83 -9.17
C LEU A 59 -26.33 -17.97 -8.23
N GLY A 60 -27.17 -18.99 -8.01
CA GLY A 60 -26.86 -20.09 -7.09
C GLY A 60 -26.85 -19.68 -5.61
N LEU A 61 -27.61 -18.65 -5.24
CA LEU A 61 -27.67 -18.12 -3.87
C LEU A 61 -28.89 -18.65 -3.12
N ASP A 62 -28.68 -19.21 -1.93
CA ASP A 62 -29.76 -19.53 -0.99
C ASP A 62 -30.14 -18.30 -0.16
N LYS A 63 -31.11 -17.54 -0.68
CA LYS A 63 -31.62 -16.32 -0.04
C LYS A 63 -32.28 -16.59 1.32
N LYS A 64 -32.93 -17.75 1.51
CA LYS A 64 -33.60 -18.08 2.77
C LYS A 64 -32.58 -18.36 3.86
N LEU A 65 -31.55 -19.14 3.54
CA LEU A 65 -30.44 -19.43 4.45
C LEU A 65 -29.68 -18.16 4.84
N ALA A 66 -29.41 -17.28 3.86
CA ALA A 66 -28.74 -16.01 4.12
C ALA A 66 -29.54 -15.12 5.10
N LEU A 67 -30.86 -15.02 4.93
CA LEU A 67 -31.74 -14.25 5.83
C LEU A 67 -31.82 -14.88 7.23
N PHE A 68 -31.85 -16.21 7.31
CA PHE A 68 -31.81 -16.92 8.59
C PHE A 68 -30.52 -16.61 9.35
N ARG A 69 -29.37 -16.68 8.68
CA ARG A 69 -28.06 -16.33 9.25
C ARG A 69 -27.97 -14.87 9.68
N HIS A 70 -28.50 -13.94 8.87
CA HIS A 70 -28.61 -12.54 9.25
C HIS A 70 -29.36 -12.37 10.58
N GLN A 71 -30.48 -13.08 10.75
CA GLN A 71 -31.24 -13.00 11.99
C GLN A 71 -30.46 -13.51 13.21
N GLN A 72 -29.66 -14.56 13.04
CA GLN A 72 -28.78 -15.06 14.09
C GLN A 72 -27.71 -14.03 14.46
N ILE A 73 -27.10 -13.36 13.47
CA ILE A 73 -26.05 -12.34 13.71
C ILE A 73 -26.62 -11.10 14.42
N ILE A 74 -27.76 -10.56 13.99
CA ILE A 74 -28.30 -9.34 14.62
C ILE A 74 -28.77 -9.55 16.07
N ASN A 75 -29.02 -10.80 16.44
CA ASN A 75 -29.37 -11.20 17.80
C ASN A 75 -28.16 -11.35 18.72
N GLU A 76 -26.94 -11.02 18.26
CA GLU A 76 -25.69 -11.10 19.04
C GLU A 76 -25.06 -9.71 19.28
N PRO A 77 -25.55 -8.93 20.27
CA PRO A 77 -25.09 -7.56 20.50
C PRO A 77 -23.58 -7.43 20.77
N LYS A 78 -22.98 -8.45 21.40
CA LYS A 78 -21.54 -8.45 21.69
C LYS A 78 -20.71 -8.46 20.42
N LEU A 79 -21.10 -9.26 19.43
CA LEU A 79 -20.45 -9.32 18.13
C LEU A 79 -20.60 -8.00 17.36
N LEU A 80 -21.79 -7.40 17.38
CA LEU A 80 -22.02 -6.11 16.72
C LEU A 80 -21.19 -4.98 17.36
N LEU A 81 -21.06 -4.98 18.69
CA LEU A 81 -20.23 -4.01 19.40
C LEU A 81 -18.74 -4.23 19.12
N LEU A 82 -18.29 -5.49 19.08
CA LEU A 82 -16.93 -5.85 18.70
C LEU A 82 -16.59 -5.32 17.30
N ALA A 83 -17.44 -5.61 16.30
CA ALA A 83 -17.23 -5.17 14.93
C ALA A 83 -17.26 -3.63 14.81
N ARG A 84 -18.12 -2.95 15.57
CA ARG A 84 -18.20 -1.48 15.57
C ARG A 84 -16.94 -0.81 16.14
N ASN A 85 -16.34 -1.42 17.16
CA ASN A 85 -15.19 -0.86 17.87
C ASN A 85 -13.86 -1.40 17.36
N TYR A 86 -13.88 -2.27 16.34
CA TYR A 86 -12.68 -2.88 15.79
C TYR A 86 -11.73 -1.81 15.26
N GLU A 87 -10.49 -1.81 15.77
CA GLU A 87 -9.42 -0.97 15.26
C GLU A 87 -8.40 -1.84 14.52
N ASP A 88 -8.31 -1.62 13.21
CA ASP A 88 -7.27 -2.25 12.42
C ASP A 88 -5.92 -1.59 12.73
N SER A 89 -4.95 -2.41 13.10
CA SER A 89 -3.59 -1.97 13.40
C SER A 89 -2.63 -2.58 12.38
N PHE A 90 -1.96 -1.71 11.65
CA PHE A 90 -0.90 -2.10 10.72
C PHE A 90 0.42 -1.64 11.28
N GLU A 91 1.43 -2.51 11.21
CA GLU A 91 2.81 -2.10 11.43
C GLU A 91 3.24 -1.18 10.28
N GLY A 92 3.47 0.09 10.63
CA GLY A 92 4.00 1.06 9.68
C GLY A 92 5.44 0.75 9.30
N VAL A 93 5.81 1.12 8.08
CA VAL A 93 7.22 1.09 7.64
C VAL A 93 7.83 2.45 7.94
N ASP A 94 8.95 2.48 8.67
CA ASP A 94 9.69 3.71 8.95
C ASP A 94 10.48 4.21 7.73
N ASP A 95 9.75 4.58 6.67
CA ASP A 95 10.29 5.20 5.47
C ASP A 95 9.22 6.10 4.85
N VAL A 96 9.55 7.36 4.58
CA VAL A 96 8.58 8.36 4.10
C VAL A 96 7.83 7.96 2.82
N ASP A 97 8.41 7.10 1.97
CA ASP A 97 7.71 6.63 0.76
C ASP A 97 6.57 5.64 1.07
N PHE A 98 6.54 5.06 2.28
CA PHE A 98 5.50 4.14 2.76
C PHE A 98 4.46 4.84 3.67
N GLN A 99 4.69 6.10 4.02
CA GLN A 99 3.91 6.84 4.99
C GLN A 99 2.81 7.70 4.34
N LEU A 100 2.40 7.42 3.10
CA LEU A 100 1.38 8.23 2.41
C LEU A 100 0.09 8.35 3.24
N TYR A 101 -0.36 7.25 3.83
CA TYR A 101 -1.59 7.20 4.60
C TYR A 101 -1.40 7.59 6.08
N ASP A 102 -0.20 8.05 6.48
CA ASP A 102 0.09 8.27 7.89
C ASP A 102 -0.64 9.45 8.53
N ARG A 103 -0.80 10.51 7.75
CA ARG A 103 -1.64 11.65 8.08
C ARG A 103 -1.70 12.54 6.85
N PHE A 104 -2.78 13.29 6.76
CA PHE A 104 -2.85 14.40 5.82
C PHE A 104 -1.92 15.52 6.27
N PHE A 105 -1.39 16.27 5.30
CA PHE A 105 -0.58 17.45 5.56
C PHE A 105 -1.50 18.62 5.92
N GLY A 106 -1.08 19.44 6.90
CA GLY A 106 -1.80 20.65 7.29
C GLY A 106 -1.77 21.74 6.20
N ASP A 107 -2.68 22.70 6.29
CA ASP A 107 -2.85 23.75 5.28
C ASP A 107 -1.58 24.60 5.08
N ALA A 108 -0.82 24.85 6.16
CA ALA A 108 0.43 25.58 6.10
C ALA A 108 1.48 24.86 5.24
N ASP A 109 1.65 23.54 5.45
CA ASP A 109 2.54 22.70 4.65
C ASP A 109 2.07 22.58 3.19
N GLN A 110 0.76 22.49 2.96
CA GLN A 110 0.21 22.47 1.60
C GLN A 110 0.53 23.76 0.82
N LYS A 111 0.46 24.93 1.47
CA LYS A 111 0.87 26.22 0.88
C LYS A 111 2.36 26.23 0.59
N ARG A 112 3.20 25.73 1.50
CA ARG A 112 4.65 25.60 1.30
C ARG A 112 4.99 24.70 0.11
N PHE A 113 4.21 23.63 -0.13
CA PHE A 113 4.40 22.81 -1.33
C PHE A 113 4.20 23.59 -2.64
N ALA A 114 3.34 24.59 -2.68
CA ALA A 114 3.18 25.43 -3.86
C ALA A 114 4.47 26.23 -4.15
N LEU A 115 5.10 26.79 -3.12
CA LEU A 115 6.38 27.48 -3.22
C LEU A 115 7.48 26.54 -3.73
N ILE A 116 7.58 25.34 -3.15
CA ILE A 116 8.53 24.31 -3.59
C ILE A 116 8.34 23.96 -5.06
N ARG A 117 7.08 23.77 -5.51
CA ARG A 117 6.79 23.43 -6.91
C ARG A 117 7.19 24.55 -7.87
N ALA A 118 6.98 25.81 -7.49
CA ALA A 118 7.31 26.98 -8.30
C ALA A 118 8.82 27.30 -8.35
N ALA A 119 9.59 26.94 -7.33
CA ALA A 119 11.03 27.22 -7.27
C ALA A 119 11.84 26.45 -8.32
N GLN A 120 12.96 27.04 -8.77
CA GLN A 120 13.90 26.35 -9.67
C GLN A 120 14.55 25.15 -8.96
N PRO A 121 14.92 24.06 -9.67
CA PRO A 121 15.51 22.87 -9.06
C PRO A 121 16.66 23.17 -8.09
N LYS A 122 17.59 24.05 -8.48
CA LYS A 122 18.75 24.48 -7.68
C LYS A 122 18.38 25.21 -6.37
N GLU A 123 17.18 25.78 -6.29
CA GLU A 123 16.70 26.57 -5.14
C GLU A 123 15.82 25.76 -4.19
N LYS A 124 15.26 24.63 -4.63
CA LYS A 124 14.23 23.88 -3.88
C LYS A 124 14.68 23.50 -2.45
N LEU A 125 15.95 23.16 -2.26
CA LEU A 125 16.50 22.78 -0.94
C LEU A 125 16.94 23.97 -0.08
N SER A 126 16.99 25.17 -0.66
CA SER A 126 17.49 26.39 -0.01
C SER A 126 16.38 27.40 0.31
N LEU A 127 15.11 27.02 0.12
CA LEU A 127 13.95 27.86 0.42
C LEU A 127 13.75 28.12 1.92
N ASN A 128 14.47 27.42 2.81
CA ASN A 128 14.40 27.56 4.27
C ASN A 128 12.96 27.62 4.81
N LEU A 129 12.14 26.67 4.37
CA LEU A 129 10.73 26.55 4.78
C LEU A 129 10.64 25.72 6.06
N ASP A 130 9.96 26.25 7.06
CA ASP A 130 9.64 25.50 8.29
C ASP A 130 8.42 24.60 8.04
N PHE A 131 8.58 23.28 8.18
CA PHE A 131 7.50 22.33 7.99
C PHE A 131 6.95 21.85 9.33
N GLU A 132 5.62 21.67 9.40
CA GLU A 132 4.98 21.06 10.57
C GLU A 132 5.14 19.54 10.54
N ASP A 133 5.00 18.95 9.35
CA ASP A 133 5.17 17.52 9.16
C ASP A 133 6.64 17.13 8.94
N THR A 134 7.17 16.32 9.85
CA THR A 134 8.57 15.88 9.87
C THR A 134 8.97 15.02 8.68
N ARG A 135 8.01 14.49 7.90
CA ARG A 135 8.29 13.71 6.68
C ARG A 135 8.79 14.59 5.55
N ILE A 136 8.37 15.86 5.51
CA ILE A 136 8.54 16.74 4.35
C ILE A 136 10.02 16.99 4.00
N PRO A 137 10.94 17.31 4.93
CA PRO A 137 12.34 17.52 4.58
C PRO A 137 12.96 16.33 3.86
N THR A 138 12.69 15.11 4.32
CA THR A 138 13.17 13.87 3.69
C THR A 138 12.50 13.64 2.34
N MET A 139 11.18 13.86 2.23
CA MET A 139 10.46 13.77 0.96
C MET A 139 11.02 14.75 -0.08
N LEU A 140 11.29 15.99 0.32
CA LEU A 140 11.84 17.04 -0.54
C LEU A 140 13.25 16.68 -1.03
N PHE A 141 14.13 16.23 -0.13
CA PHE A 141 15.46 15.77 -0.50
C PHE A 141 15.42 14.63 -1.51
N ARG A 142 14.55 13.62 -1.30
CA ARG A 142 14.37 12.50 -2.24
C ARG A 142 13.72 12.93 -3.54
N HIS A 143 12.79 13.88 -3.51
CA HIS A 143 12.19 14.45 -4.72
C HIS A 143 13.25 15.13 -5.58
N VAL A 144 14.12 15.97 -5.01
CA VAL A 144 15.22 16.59 -5.75
C VAL A 144 16.20 15.53 -6.25
N GLY A 145 16.59 14.56 -5.42
CA GLY A 145 17.54 13.52 -5.83
C GLY A 145 17.06 12.61 -6.95
N ARG A 146 15.75 12.35 -7.04
CA ARG A 146 15.14 11.55 -8.11
C ARG A 146 15.02 12.30 -9.44
N ASN A 147 14.84 13.63 -9.39
CA ASN A 147 14.50 14.43 -10.57
C ASN A 147 15.65 15.31 -11.09
N TRP A 148 16.51 15.80 -10.19
CA TRP A 148 17.59 16.77 -10.48
C TRP A 148 18.83 16.51 -9.62
N SER A 149 19.36 15.28 -9.64
CA SER A 149 20.53 14.92 -8.82
C SER A 149 21.80 15.75 -9.12
N GLU A 150 21.86 16.36 -10.29
CA GLU A 150 22.93 17.25 -10.75
C GLU A 150 23.01 18.55 -9.96
N VAL A 151 21.90 19.03 -9.39
CA VAL A 151 21.88 20.27 -8.60
C VAL A 151 22.35 20.09 -7.16
N PHE A 152 22.62 18.85 -6.73
CA PHE A 152 23.13 18.60 -5.39
C PHE A 152 24.54 19.16 -5.22
N THR A 153 24.78 19.70 -4.02
CA THR A 153 26.13 19.92 -3.53
C THR A 153 26.85 18.59 -3.37
N GLU A 154 28.18 18.63 -3.24
CA GLU A 154 28.98 17.42 -3.11
C GLU A 154 28.59 16.60 -1.86
N GLU A 155 28.30 17.26 -0.74
CA GLU A 155 27.80 16.59 0.47
C GLU A 155 26.42 15.94 0.26
N GLN A 156 25.49 16.66 -0.36
CA GLN A 156 24.16 16.15 -0.68
C GLN A 156 24.25 14.94 -1.63
N ARG A 157 25.16 14.99 -2.61
CA ARG A 157 25.40 13.88 -3.54
C ARG A 157 25.90 12.63 -2.83
N ARG A 158 26.83 12.77 -1.88
CA ARG A 158 27.27 11.62 -1.05
C ARG A 158 26.13 11.03 -0.23
N LYS A 159 25.33 11.89 0.42
CA LYS A 159 24.13 11.46 1.17
C LYS A 159 23.13 10.74 0.27
N TRP A 160 22.92 11.25 -0.95
CA TRP A 160 22.05 10.63 -1.94
C TRP A 160 22.55 9.26 -2.40
N ARG A 161 23.83 9.12 -2.73
CA ARG A 161 24.44 7.83 -3.09
C ARG A 161 24.30 6.81 -1.96
N SER A 162 24.58 7.21 -0.72
CA SER A 162 24.40 6.36 0.46
C SER A 162 22.94 5.90 0.62
N TYR A 163 21.97 6.80 0.44
CA TYR A 163 20.56 6.44 0.42
C TYR A 163 20.23 5.44 -0.71
N CYS A 164 20.71 5.67 -1.93
CA CYS A 164 20.48 4.77 -3.06
C CYS A 164 21.05 3.37 -2.76
N ALA A 165 22.29 3.28 -2.29
CA ALA A 165 22.93 2.02 -1.92
C ALA A 165 22.13 1.25 -0.86
N ASN A 166 21.74 1.92 0.22
CA ASN A 166 20.94 1.30 1.27
C ASN A 166 19.57 0.87 0.74
N ARG A 167 18.91 1.69 -0.08
CA ARG A 167 17.60 1.36 -0.66
C ARG A 167 17.64 0.13 -1.57
N THR A 168 18.75 -0.08 -2.29
CA THR A 168 18.93 -1.24 -3.18
C THR A 168 19.36 -2.52 -2.45
N LEU A 169 20.15 -2.40 -1.38
CA LEU A 169 20.66 -3.54 -0.61
C LEU A 169 19.67 -3.98 0.49
N ASN A 170 19.10 -3.00 1.19
CA ASN A 170 18.22 -3.15 2.35
C ASN A 170 16.90 -2.39 2.11
N PRO A 171 16.06 -2.85 1.17
CA PRO A 171 14.79 -2.19 0.92
C PRO A 171 13.90 -2.22 2.18
N PRO A 172 13.15 -1.14 2.46
CA PRO A 172 12.39 -1.01 3.69
C PRO A 172 11.14 -1.91 3.72
N GLY A 173 10.67 -2.23 4.92
CA GLY A 173 9.45 -3.00 5.14
C GLY A 173 9.56 -4.45 4.65
N GLN A 174 8.53 -4.93 3.96
CA GLN A 174 8.44 -6.32 3.46
C GLN A 174 8.89 -6.46 2.00
N VAL A 175 9.53 -5.44 1.42
CA VAL A 175 9.97 -5.47 0.01
C VAL A 175 11.10 -6.49 -0.14
N LYS A 176 10.84 -7.59 -0.85
CA LYS A 176 11.83 -8.65 -1.08
C LYS A 176 12.81 -8.36 -2.23
N MET A 177 12.53 -7.34 -3.03
CA MET A 177 13.30 -7.01 -4.22
C MET A 177 14.54 -6.19 -3.85
N ASN A 178 15.56 -6.86 -3.31
CA ASN A 178 16.89 -6.28 -3.14
C ASN A 178 17.83 -6.66 -4.31
N TRP A 179 19.01 -6.06 -4.34
CA TRP A 179 20.00 -6.25 -5.42
C TRP A 179 20.32 -7.72 -5.68
N THR A 180 20.61 -8.48 -4.62
CA THR A 180 20.94 -9.91 -4.68
C THR A 180 19.78 -10.73 -5.24
N PHE A 181 18.56 -10.46 -4.77
CA PHE A 181 17.35 -11.14 -5.23
C PHE A 181 17.09 -10.86 -6.71
N PHE A 182 17.21 -9.59 -7.12
CA PHE A 182 17.03 -9.16 -8.51
C PHE A 182 18.02 -9.87 -9.44
N ASN A 183 19.32 -9.79 -9.15
CA ASN A 183 20.36 -10.39 -10.01
C ASN A 183 20.16 -11.90 -10.14
N ARG A 184 19.90 -12.59 -9.02
CA ARG A 184 19.61 -14.02 -9.03
C ARG A 184 18.40 -14.35 -9.92
N LYS A 185 17.30 -13.59 -9.81
CA LYS A 185 16.08 -13.83 -10.61
C LYS A 185 16.28 -13.59 -12.09
N ILE A 186 17.09 -12.60 -12.46
CA ILE A 186 17.46 -12.35 -13.85
C ILE A 186 18.26 -13.53 -14.41
N GLU A 187 19.26 -14.03 -13.67
CA GLU A 187 20.08 -15.18 -14.10
C GLU A 187 19.26 -16.47 -14.22
N GLU A 188 18.43 -16.77 -13.22
CA GLU A 188 17.51 -17.91 -13.24
C GLU A 188 16.60 -17.88 -14.49
N LYS A 189 16.02 -16.70 -14.81
CA LYS A 189 15.11 -16.55 -15.96
C LYS A 189 15.83 -16.59 -17.31
N LEU A 190 17.04 -16.01 -17.41
CA LEU A 190 17.82 -16.07 -18.65
C LEU A 190 18.23 -17.52 -19.00
N ALA A 191 18.55 -18.32 -17.99
CA ALA A 191 18.93 -19.72 -18.15
C ALA A 191 17.75 -20.66 -18.44
N SER A 192 16.52 -20.26 -18.11
CA SER A 192 15.32 -21.09 -18.32
C SER A 192 15.01 -21.30 -19.81
N THR A 193 14.56 -22.50 -20.14
CA THR A 193 14.06 -22.88 -21.48
C THR A 193 12.62 -22.40 -21.72
N ASP A 194 11.89 -22.07 -20.66
CA ASP A 194 10.48 -21.68 -20.72
C ASP A 194 10.28 -20.19 -21.02
N VAL A 195 11.37 -19.44 -21.14
CA VAL A 195 11.37 -17.99 -21.41
C VAL A 195 11.64 -17.77 -22.90
N SER A 196 10.76 -17.00 -23.54
CA SER A 196 10.85 -16.69 -24.96
C SER A 196 12.09 -15.86 -25.31
N ALA A 197 12.46 -15.84 -26.59
CA ALA A 197 13.60 -15.04 -27.06
C ALA A 197 13.40 -13.54 -26.82
N GLU A 198 12.16 -13.05 -26.96
CA GLU A 198 11.80 -11.65 -26.72
C GLU A 198 11.97 -11.27 -25.24
N GLU A 199 11.46 -12.10 -24.33
CA GLU A 199 11.64 -11.90 -22.89
C GLU A 199 13.11 -11.97 -22.48
N LYS A 200 13.90 -12.87 -23.09
CA LYS A 200 15.36 -12.94 -22.85
C LYS A 200 16.08 -11.66 -23.24
N ARG A 201 15.62 -10.96 -24.28
CA ARG A 201 16.16 -9.65 -24.65
C ARG A 201 15.89 -8.61 -23.55
N VAL A 202 14.65 -8.53 -23.06
CA VAL A 202 14.29 -7.62 -21.95
C VAL A 202 15.10 -7.94 -20.69
N LEU A 203 15.30 -9.22 -20.38
CA LEU A 203 16.11 -9.64 -19.24
C LEU A 203 17.59 -9.26 -19.39
N ALA A 204 18.14 -9.31 -20.61
CA ALA A 204 19.49 -8.85 -20.89
C ALA A 204 19.62 -7.33 -20.70
N ASP A 205 18.64 -6.56 -21.15
CA ASP A 205 18.59 -5.10 -20.95
C ASP A 205 18.48 -4.75 -19.45
N LEU A 206 17.65 -5.48 -18.70
CA LEU A 206 17.54 -5.34 -17.25
C LEU A 206 18.85 -5.69 -16.53
N LYS A 207 19.58 -6.71 -17.00
CA LYS A 207 20.91 -7.06 -16.48
C LYS A 207 21.91 -5.93 -16.72
N ALA A 208 21.96 -5.39 -17.94
CA ALA A 208 22.85 -4.29 -18.29
C ALA A 208 22.54 -3.03 -17.48
N TYR A 209 21.25 -2.69 -17.33
CA TYR A 209 20.80 -1.57 -16.50
C TYR A 209 21.23 -1.72 -15.03
N SER A 210 21.11 -2.91 -14.45
CA SER A 210 21.58 -3.19 -13.09
C SER A 210 23.08 -2.94 -12.96
N GLN A 211 23.90 -3.46 -13.88
CA GLN A 211 25.35 -3.28 -13.86
C GLN A 211 25.78 -1.81 -14.00
N GLU A 212 25.10 -1.04 -14.84
CA GLU A 212 25.34 0.40 -14.95
C GLU A 212 24.98 1.14 -13.66
N LEU A 213 23.82 0.80 -13.09
CA LEU A 213 23.34 1.38 -11.85
C LEU A 213 24.26 1.05 -10.66
N GLU A 214 24.83 -0.16 -10.61
CA GLU A 214 25.83 -0.56 -9.61
C GLU A 214 27.03 0.37 -9.65
N LYS A 215 27.62 0.55 -10.84
CA LYS A 215 28.77 1.43 -11.03
C LYS A 215 28.44 2.84 -10.56
N ARG A 216 27.27 3.38 -10.93
CA ARG A 216 26.86 4.73 -10.54
C ARG A 216 26.68 4.93 -9.03
N ILE A 217 26.23 3.90 -8.32
CA ILE A 217 25.93 3.98 -6.88
C ILE A 217 27.18 3.71 -6.02
N PHE A 218 28.00 2.73 -6.42
CA PHE A 218 29.11 2.22 -5.61
C PHE A 218 30.50 2.73 -6.04
N SER A 219 30.60 3.56 -7.10
CA SER A 219 31.81 4.34 -7.45
C SER A 219 31.87 5.67 -6.72
#